data_AF-A0A2N3XZQ7-F1
#
_entry.id   AF-A0A2N3XZQ7-F1
#
_cell.length_a   1.000
_cell.length_b   1.000
_cell.length_c   1.000
_cell.angle_alpha   90.00
_cell.angle_beta   90.00
_cell.angle_gamma   90.00
#
_symmetry.space_group_name_H-M   'P 1'
#
loop_
_entity.id
_entity.type
_entity.pdbx_description
1 polymer ?
#
loop_
_entity_poly.entity_id
_entity_poly.type
_entity_poly.pdbx_seq_one_letter_code
_entity_poly.pdbx_strand_id
1 'polypeptide(L)'
;MTTSDPNVTLTDHERDICGARADVLIPNAAGMPAATQMDVHTVWIERALGARPDLAGRFRASLAEAVDEPPAEAIETLHKNSPELFDAFSLLVAGAYLMNPEVRALIGYPGQENRPVANDEVDTYIHLLEPVVERGPVYRPTV
;
A
#
# COMPACT_ATOMS: atom_id res chain seq x y z
N MET A 1 6.03 -20.15 -20.25
CA MET A 1 6.52 -20.56 -18.92
C MET A 1 7.25 -19.38 -18.33
N THR A 2 6.53 -18.45 -17.71
CA THR A 2 7.12 -17.35 -16.95
C THR A 2 7.43 -17.90 -15.56
N THR A 3 8.72 -17.91 -15.26
CA THR A 3 9.32 -18.34 -14.01
C THR A 3 8.66 -17.57 -12.86
N SER A 4 8.07 -18.30 -11.91
CA SER A 4 7.56 -17.73 -10.67
C SER A 4 8.75 -17.16 -9.90
N ASP A 5 8.80 -15.84 -9.73
CA ASP A 5 9.86 -15.18 -8.96
C ASP A 5 9.89 -15.70 -7.52
N PRO A 6 11.08 -15.82 -6.91
CA PRO A 6 11.24 -16.40 -5.59
C PRO A 6 10.55 -15.51 -4.56
N ASN A 7 9.74 -16.14 -3.71
CA ASN A 7 9.09 -15.55 -2.56
C ASN A 7 10.04 -14.54 -1.85
N VAL A 8 9.73 -13.24 -1.91
CA VAL A 8 10.57 -12.17 -1.34
C VAL A 8 10.46 -12.27 0.18
N THR A 9 11.25 -13.17 0.76
CA THR A 9 11.26 -13.46 2.19
C THR A 9 12.25 -12.51 2.87
N LEU A 10 11.87 -11.94 4.00
CA LEU A 10 12.77 -11.13 4.85
C LEU A 10 13.47 -12.03 5.87
N THR A 11 14.73 -11.70 6.16
CA THR A 11 15.47 -12.25 7.31
C THR A 11 14.92 -11.69 8.62
N ASP A 12 15.16 -12.38 9.74
CA ASP A 12 14.69 -11.91 11.07
C ASP A 12 15.24 -10.51 11.40
N HIS A 13 16.49 -10.24 11.06
CA HIS A 13 17.10 -8.93 11.24
C HIS A 13 16.42 -7.83 10.39
N GLU A 14 16.10 -8.12 9.13
CA GLU A 14 15.36 -7.19 8.27
C GLU A 14 13.94 -6.95 8.81
N ARG A 15 13.30 -7.96 9.40
CA ARG A 15 11.98 -7.82 10.03
C ARG A 15 12.04 -6.91 11.25
N ASP A 16 13.05 -7.07 12.10
CA ASP A 16 13.23 -6.23 13.29
C ASP A 16 13.42 -4.75 12.91
N ILE A 17 14.28 -4.48 11.93
CA ILE A 17 14.51 -3.11 11.41
C ILE A 17 13.22 -2.56 10.80
N CYS A 18 12.55 -3.36 9.95
CA CYS A 18 11.30 -2.97 9.32
C CYS A 18 10.22 -2.64 10.37
N GLY A 19 10.09 -3.46 11.41
CA GLY A 19 9.10 -3.25 12.48
C GLY A 19 9.36 -1.97 13.24
N ALA A 20 10.59 -1.77 13.72
CA ALA A 20 10.95 -0.58 14.49
C ALA A 20 10.74 0.72 13.69
N ARG A 21 11.08 0.73 12.40
CA ARG A 21 10.87 1.89 11.52
C ARG A 21 9.41 2.05 11.08
N ALA A 22 8.66 0.96 10.93
CA ALA A 22 7.24 1.01 10.59
C ALA A 22 6.42 1.64 11.72
N ASP A 23 6.76 1.40 12.99
CA ASP A 23 6.09 2.04 14.14
C ASP A 23 6.35 3.55 14.23
N VAL A 24 7.45 4.04 13.66
CA VAL A 24 7.69 5.48 13.51
C VAL A 24 6.71 6.09 12.51
N LEU A 25 6.47 5.41 11.38
CA LEU A 25 5.56 5.89 10.34
C LEU A 25 4.09 5.73 10.73
N ILE A 26 3.76 4.62 11.39
CA ILE A 26 2.39 4.25 11.79
C ILE A 26 2.43 3.88 13.29
N PRO A 27 2.49 4.89 14.18
CA PRO A 27 2.47 4.67 15.61
C PRO A 27 1.06 4.30 16.09
N ASN A 28 0.96 3.81 17.33
CA ASN A 28 -0.33 3.71 17.99
C ASN A 28 -0.85 5.13 18.29
N ALA A 29 -1.89 5.54 17.57
CA ALA A 29 -2.44 6.89 17.66
C ALA A 29 -3.90 6.92 17.20
N ALA A 30 -4.69 7.83 17.78
CA ALA A 30 -6.09 8.06 17.38
C ALA A 30 -6.98 6.79 17.34
N GLY A 31 -6.72 5.82 18.23
CA GLY A 31 -7.46 4.56 18.27
C GLY A 31 -7.02 3.53 17.22
N MET A 32 -6.00 3.84 16.43
CA MET A 32 -5.38 2.92 15.47
C MET A 32 -4.18 2.22 16.12
N PRO A 33 -4.01 0.90 15.91
CA PRO A 33 -2.84 0.16 16.39
C PRO A 33 -1.58 0.54 15.62
N ALA A 34 -0.41 0.39 16.23
CA ALA A 34 0.87 0.57 15.54
C ALA A 34 1.09 -0.50 14.46
N ALA A 35 2.04 -0.28 13.55
CA ALA A 35 2.37 -1.22 12.48
C ALA A 35 2.77 -2.61 13.00
N THR A 36 3.61 -2.67 14.03
CA THR A 36 4.05 -3.95 14.62
C THR A 36 2.92 -4.69 15.32
N GLN A 37 1.98 -3.97 15.93
CA GLN A 37 0.80 -4.57 16.55
C GLN A 37 -0.10 -5.27 15.52
N MET A 38 -0.03 -4.87 14.25
CA MET A 38 -0.76 -5.45 13.13
C MET A 38 0.13 -6.38 12.27
N ASP A 39 1.26 -6.83 12.82
CA ASP A 39 2.17 -7.78 12.19
C ASP A 39 2.70 -7.31 10.82
N VAL A 40 2.77 -5.99 10.58
CA VAL A 40 3.12 -5.43 9.26
C VAL A 40 4.44 -5.97 8.73
N HIS A 41 5.48 -5.95 9.57
CA HIS A 41 6.85 -6.40 9.28
C HIS A 41 6.98 -7.92 9.04
N THR A 42 5.89 -8.69 9.14
CA THR A 42 5.88 -10.15 8.97
C THR A 42 5.29 -10.56 7.61
N VAL A 43 4.11 -11.18 7.60
CA VAL A 43 3.42 -11.67 6.40
C VAL A 43 2.89 -10.55 5.51
N TRP A 44 2.52 -9.41 6.10
CA TRP A 44 1.88 -8.33 5.34
C TRP A 44 2.84 -7.57 4.44
N ILE A 45 4.07 -7.33 4.89
CA ILE A 45 5.11 -6.72 4.05
C ILE A 45 5.52 -7.65 2.91
N GLU A 46 5.59 -8.96 3.14
CA GLU A 46 5.86 -9.94 2.08
C GLU A 46 4.74 -9.98 1.05
N ARG A 47 3.48 -9.87 1.49
CA ARG A 47 2.34 -9.73 0.59
C ARG A 47 2.41 -8.44 -0.23
N ALA A 48 2.83 -7.33 0.38
CA ALA A 48 2.99 -6.05 -0.32
C ALA A 48 4.12 -6.14 -1.36
N LEU A 49 5.24 -6.77 -1.01
CA LEU A 49 6.36 -7.03 -1.91
C LEU A 49 5.98 -7.98 -3.05
N GLY A 50 5.15 -8.99 -2.79
CA GLY A 50 4.60 -9.86 -3.82
C GLY A 50 3.68 -9.12 -4.80
N ALA A 51 2.95 -8.10 -4.34
CA ALA A 51 2.12 -7.27 -5.20
C ALA A 51 2.94 -6.20 -5.99
N ARG A 52 4.07 -5.76 -5.44
CA ARG A 52 4.98 -4.75 -6.03
C ARG A 52 6.44 -5.22 -6.02
N PRO A 53 6.77 -6.28 -6.78
CA PRO A 53 8.13 -6.83 -6.81
C PRO A 53 9.16 -5.81 -7.34
N ASP A 54 8.72 -4.85 -8.15
CA ASP A 54 9.54 -3.73 -8.66
C ASP A 54 10.10 -2.83 -7.56
N LEU A 55 9.50 -2.84 -6.36
CA LEU A 55 9.96 -2.07 -5.20
C LEU A 55 10.91 -2.85 -4.28
N ALA A 56 11.05 -4.17 -4.45
CA ALA A 56 11.77 -5.02 -3.51
C ALA A 56 13.25 -4.62 -3.33
N GLY A 57 13.91 -4.22 -4.41
CA GLY A 57 15.31 -3.75 -4.35
C GLY A 57 15.46 -2.46 -3.53
N ARG A 58 14.59 -1.47 -3.79
CA ARG A 58 14.58 -0.19 -3.06
C ARG A 58 14.19 -0.38 -1.59
N PHE A 59 13.22 -1.25 -1.34
CA PHE A 59 12.83 -1.60 0.02
C PHE A 59 13.99 -2.19 0.83
N ARG A 60 14.70 -3.20 0.31
CA ARG A 60 15.86 -3.77 1.02
C ARG A 60 16.99 -2.76 1.19
N ALA A 61 17.26 -1.94 0.18
CA ALA A 61 18.23 -0.85 0.30
C ALA A 61 17.84 0.13 1.42
N SER A 62 16.55 0.43 1.57
CA SER A 62 16.07 1.28 2.67
C SER A 62 16.36 0.68 4.05
N LEU A 63 16.29 -0.65 4.22
CA LEU A 63 16.60 -1.31 5.49
C LEU A 63 18.10 -1.28 5.83
N ALA A 64 18.96 -1.32 4.80
CA ALA A 64 20.40 -1.32 4.98
C ALA A 64 20.99 0.08 5.25
N GLU A 65 20.34 1.13 4.74
CA GLU A 65 20.75 2.50 4.99
C GLU A 65 20.38 2.95 6.42
N ALA A 66 21.26 3.74 7.05
CA ALA A 66 21.09 4.26 8.41
C ALA A 66 20.77 3.15 9.46
N VAL A 67 21.31 1.94 9.26
CA VAL A 67 21.00 0.79 10.12
C VAL A 67 21.47 0.96 11.58
N ASP A 68 22.55 1.71 11.78
CA ASP A 68 23.11 2.00 13.10
C ASP A 68 22.42 3.19 13.81
N GLU A 69 21.50 3.88 13.13
CA GLU A 69 20.77 5.02 13.68
C GLU A 69 19.48 4.57 14.40
N PRO A 70 19.03 5.32 15.43
CA PRO A 70 17.71 5.12 16.01
C PRO A 70 16.60 5.15 14.94
N PRO A 71 15.51 4.38 15.07
CA PRO A 71 14.51 4.25 14.00
C PRO A 71 13.92 5.57 13.49
N ALA A 72 13.69 6.55 14.37
CA ALA A 72 13.18 7.85 14.00
C ALA A 72 14.20 8.67 13.19
N GLU A 73 15.46 8.66 13.63
CA GLU A 73 16.57 9.33 12.92
C GLU A 73 16.82 8.68 11.57
N ALA A 74 16.82 7.35 11.50
CA ALA A 74 16.98 6.62 10.26
C ALA A 74 15.89 6.96 9.22
N ILE A 75 14.64 7.12 9.65
CA ILE A 75 13.54 7.54 8.78
C ILE A 75 13.73 8.98 8.30
N GLU A 76 14.17 9.89 9.16
CA GLU A 76 14.52 11.25 8.74
C GLU A 76 15.69 11.27 7.76
N THR A 77 16.73 10.47 7.99
CA THR A 77 17.90 10.31 7.13
C THR A 77 17.48 9.80 5.75
N LEU A 78 16.67 8.74 5.69
CA LEU A 78 16.10 8.23 4.44
C LEU A 78 15.31 9.30 3.70
N HIS A 79 14.43 10.03 4.39
CA HIS A 79 13.60 11.06 3.76
C HIS A 79 14.44 12.23 3.21
N LYS A 80 15.54 12.61 3.88
CA LYS A 80 16.40 13.73 3.46
C LYS A 80 17.39 13.33 2.36
N ASN A 81 18.00 12.17 2.48
CA ASN A 81 19.16 11.79 1.68
C ASN A 81 18.83 10.82 0.55
N SER A 82 17.80 9.98 0.73
CA SER A 82 17.42 8.92 -0.20
C SER A 82 15.88 8.86 -0.39
N PRO A 83 15.24 9.92 -0.92
CA PRO A 83 13.78 10.02 -1.02
C PRO A 83 13.13 8.82 -1.73
N GLU A 84 13.77 8.28 -2.76
CA GLU A 84 13.27 7.10 -3.48
C GLU A 84 13.24 5.81 -2.64
N LEU A 85 14.13 5.69 -1.65
CA LEU A 85 14.14 4.58 -0.70
C LEU A 85 13.06 4.79 0.37
N PHE A 86 12.92 6.02 0.85
CA PHE A 86 11.84 6.40 1.76
C PHE A 86 10.46 6.15 1.13
N ASP A 87 10.25 6.54 -0.13
CA ASP A 87 9.01 6.34 -0.86
C ASP A 87 8.67 4.85 -1.01
N ALA A 88 9.66 4.01 -1.36
CA ALA A 88 9.46 2.58 -1.47
C ALA A 88 9.10 1.95 -0.10
N PHE A 89 9.81 2.33 0.96
CA PHE A 89 9.56 1.85 2.31
C PHE A 89 8.17 2.26 2.81
N SER A 90 7.85 3.56 2.79
CA SER A 90 6.59 4.10 3.29
C SER A 90 5.39 3.56 2.52
N LEU A 91 5.48 3.45 1.19
CA LEU A 91 4.41 2.88 0.36
C LEU A 91 4.14 1.41 0.70
N LEU A 92 5.19 0.59 0.82
CA LEU A 92 5.03 -0.83 1.14
C LEU A 92 4.52 -1.05 2.58
N VAL A 93 5.02 -0.28 3.54
CA VAL A 93 4.55 -0.33 4.94
C VAL A 93 3.09 0.09 5.05
N ALA A 94 2.70 1.21 4.43
CA ALA A 94 1.31 1.66 4.43
C ALA A 94 0.39 0.68 3.71
N GLY A 95 0.83 0.15 2.55
CA GLY A 95 0.11 -0.87 1.81
C GLY A 95 -0.09 -2.15 2.63
N ALA A 96 0.97 -2.62 3.30
CA ALA A 96 0.92 -3.78 4.19
C ALA A 96 -0.08 -3.56 5.35
N TYR A 97 -0.03 -2.40 6.01
CA TYR A 97 -0.93 -2.05 7.10
C TYR A 97 -2.40 -2.01 6.64
N LEU A 98 -2.69 -1.36 5.51
CA LEU A 98 -4.05 -1.24 4.97
C LEU A 98 -4.57 -2.54 4.30
N MET A 99 -3.71 -3.53 4.08
CA MET A 99 -4.13 -4.87 3.66
C MET A 99 -4.60 -5.74 4.82
N ASN A 100 -4.21 -5.43 6.07
CA ASN A 100 -4.60 -6.20 7.24
C ASN A 100 -6.14 -6.11 7.44
N PRO A 101 -6.87 -7.25 7.51
CA PRO A 101 -8.31 -7.29 7.70
C PRO A 101 -8.81 -6.56 8.96
N GLU A 102 -8.05 -6.60 10.05
CA GLU A 102 -8.40 -5.90 11.29
C GLU A 102 -8.34 -4.39 11.08
N VAL A 103 -7.28 -3.89 10.45
CA VAL A 103 -7.16 -2.48 10.07
C VAL A 103 -8.29 -2.08 9.13
N ARG A 104 -8.62 -2.90 8.13
CA ARG A 104 -9.74 -2.64 7.21
C ARG A 104 -11.07 -2.54 7.95
N ALA A 105 -11.32 -3.43 8.90
CA ALA A 105 -12.51 -3.38 9.74
C ALA A 105 -12.55 -2.10 10.60
N LEU A 106 -11.42 -1.70 11.19
CA LEU A 106 -11.32 -0.48 12.00
C LEU A 106 -11.64 0.79 11.20
N ILE A 107 -11.19 0.87 9.95
CA ILE A 107 -11.49 2.02 9.07
C ILE A 107 -12.83 1.91 8.36
N GLY A 108 -13.61 0.84 8.61
CA GLY A 108 -14.90 0.61 7.97
C GLY A 108 -14.81 0.33 6.47
N TYR A 109 -13.70 -0.25 5.99
CA TYR A 109 -13.52 -0.61 4.58
C TYR A 109 -13.90 -2.09 4.36
N PRO A 110 -15.06 -2.38 3.74
CA PRO A 110 -15.51 -3.77 3.52
C PRO A 110 -14.72 -4.50 2.42
N GLY A 111 -13.80 -3.80 1.74
CA GLY A 111 -13.12 -4.32 0.55
C GLY A 111 -13.88 -4.02 -0.73
N GLN A 112 -13.47 -4.69 -1.81
CA GLN A 112 -14.18 -4.63 -3.08
C GLN A 112 -15.39 -5.56 -3.03
N GLU A 113 -16.57 -4.98 -2.83
CA GLU A 113 -17.83 -5.71 -2.92
C GLU A 113 -18.38 -5.66 -4.34
N ASN A 114 -18.83 -6.80 -4.86
CA ASN A 114 -19.68 -6.80 -6.04
C ASN A 114 -21.07 -6.29 -5.62
N ARG A 115 -21.37 -5.03 -5.96
CA ARG A 115 -22.69 -4.45 -5.79
C ARG A 115 -23.41 -4.51 -7.14
N PRO A 116 -24.23 -5.54 -7.39
CA PRO A 116 -25.02 -5.57 -8.61
C PRO A 116 -25.95 -4.36 -8.60
N VAL A 117 -25.98 -3.64 -9.72
CA VAL A 117 -26.93 -2.53 -9.90
C VAL A 117 -28.34 -3.12 -9.83
N ALA A 118 -29.14 -2.70 -8.86
CA ALA A 118 -30.54 -3.07 -8.82
C ALA A 118 -31.23 -2.41 -10.03
N ASN A 119 -32.06 -3.17 -10.76
CA ASN A 119 -32.65 -2.74 -12.04
C ASN A 119 -33.45 -1.43 -11.95
N ASP A 120 -33.88 -1.01 -10.75
CA ASP A 120 -34.63 0.21 -10.48
C ASP A 120 -33.76 1.48 -10.29
N GLU A 121 -32.47 1.33 -9.99
CA GLU A 121 -31.56 2.48 -9.85
C GLU A 121 -31.13 3.03 -11.22
N VAL A 122 -31.04 2.18 -12.25
CA VAL A 122 -30.62 2.61 -13.60
C VAL A 122 -31.58 3.64 -14.17
N ASP A 123 -32.89 3.40 -14.07
CA ASP A 123 -33.93 4.30 -14.58
C ASP A 123 -33.88 5.68 -13.90
N THR A 124 -33.44 5.75 -12.64
CA THR A 124 -33.33 7.01 -11.89
C THR A 124 -32.23 7.93 -12.45
N TYR A 125 -31.15 7.36 -12.98
CA TYR A 125 -29.96 8.12 -13.39
C TYR A 125 -29.73 8.14 -14.89
N ILE A 126 -30.47 7.35 -15.68
CA ILE A 126 -30.27 7.24 -17.13
C ILE A 126 -30.47 8.60 -17.84
N HIS A 127 -31.40 9.42 -17.35
CA HIS A 127 -31.67 10.75 -17.86
C HIS A 127 -30.50 11.73 -17.70
N LEU A 128 -29.60 11.48 -16.73
CA LEU A 128 -28.38 12.30 -16.56
C LEU A 128 -27.39 12.11 -17.71
N LEU A 129 -27.50 11.03 -18.48
CA LEU A 129 -26.67 10.75 -19.65
C LEU A 129 -27.25 11.33 -20.94
N GLU A 130 -28.51 11.79 -20.96
CA GLU A 130 -29.15 12.38 -22.15
C GLU A 130 -28.31 13.52 -22.76
N PRO A 131 -27.80 14.51 -21.99
CA PRO A 131 -26.96 15.57 -22.57
C PRO A 131 -25.65 15.04 -23.16
N VAL A 132 -25.10 13.95 -22.62
CA VAL A 132 -23.86 13.33 -23.12
C VAL A 132 -24.13 12.61 -24.44
N VAL A 133 -25.27 11.93 -24.54
CA VAL A 133 -25.73 11.27 -25.77
C VAL A 133 -26.04 12.31 -26.85
N GLU A 134 -26.80 13.36 -26.51
CA GLU A 134 -27.16 14.45 -27.43
C GLU A 134 -25.95 15.22 -27.94
N ARG A 135 -24.95 15.45 -27.07
CA ARG A 135 -23.69 16.10 -27.47
C ARG A 135 -22.91 15.29 -28.50
N GLY A 136 -23.09 13.96 -28.54
CA GLY A 136 -22.40 13.07 -29.44
C GLY A 136 -20.95 12.74 -29.04
N PRO A 137 -20.28 11.88 -29.82
CA PRO A 137 -18.93 11.39 -29.50
C PRO A 137 -17.90 12.52 -29.52
N VAL A 138 -17.18 12.67 -28.40
CA VAL A 138 -16.02 13.57 -28.29
C VAL A 138 -14.79 12.72 -28.04
N TYR A 139 -14.16 12.27 -29.11
CA TYR A 139 -12.86 11.60 -29.06
C TYR A 139 -12.06 11.92 -30.32
N ARG A 140 -10.73 11.75 -30.24
CA ARG A 140 -9.85 11.79 -31.42
C ARG A 140 -9.78 10.38 -31.99
N PRO A 141 -10.07 10.17 -33.28
CA PRO A 141 -9.91 8.85 -33.89
C PRO A 141 -8.45 8.43 -33.78
N THR A 142 -8.21 7.27 -33.19
CA THR A 142 -6.93 6.56 -33.33
C THR A 142 -6.94 5.87 -34.68
N VAL A 143 -6.02 6.27 -35.55
CA VAL A 143 -5.65 5.57 -36.79
C VAL A 143 -4.75 4.38 -36.49
#